data_AF-A0AAV4U8Q0-F1
#
_entry.id   AF-A0AAV4U8Q0-F1
#
_cell.length_a   1.000
_cell.length_b   1.000
_cell.length_c   1.000
_cell.angle_alpha   90.00
_cell.angle_beta   90.00
_cell.angle_gamma   90.00
#
_symmetry.space_group_name_H-M   'P 1'
#
loop_
_entity.id
_entity.type
_entity.pdbx_description
1 polymer ?
#
loop_
_entity_poly.entity_id
_entity_poly.type
_entity_poly.pdbx_seq_one_letter_code
_entity_poly.pdbx_strand_id
1 'polypeptide(L)'
;MEDTRRVHPIQIYDLEQGVLNAVDRNPSTSVCVLTAAIIAPSSTLWRVQHKEGLHAFHLQRDQVFQVKDYPRRVAFARKSESVWHFPCFVLFTDEVSFTREGVVKTIHAEQTSDVTTLCC
;
A
#
# COMPACT_ATOMS: atom_id res chain seq x y z
N MET A 1 -8.87 -36.35 -2.76
CA MET A 1 -9.80 -35.20 -2.76
C MET A 1 -9.75 -34.64 -1.35
N GLU A 2 -8.85 -33.70 -1.13
CA GLU A 2 -8.43 -33.26 0.20
C GLU A 2 -9.52 -32.43 0.88
N ASP A 3 -9.73 -32.74 2.15
CA ASP A 3 -10.64 -32.13 3.11
C ASP A 3 -10.55 -30.60 3.13
N THR A 4 -11.68 -29.94 2.87
CA THR A 4 -11.82 -28.49 3.02
C THR A 4 -11.84 -28.18 4.52
N ARG A 5 -10.65 -28.02 5.11
CA ARG A 5 -10.44 -27.72 6.55
C ARG A 5 -11.50 -26.75 7.06
N ARG A 6 -12.46 -27.26 7.82
CA ARG A 6 -13.42 -26.46 8.57
C ARG A 6 -12.66 -25.75 9.68
N VAL A 7 -12.31 -24.49 9.47
CA VAL A 7 -11.70 -23.66 10.50
C VAL A 7 -12.70 -23.49 11.64
N HIS A 8 -12.31 -23.81 12.87
CA HIS A 8 -13.21 -23.83 14.02
C HIS A 8 -13.58 -22.40 14.42
N PRO A 9 -14.86 -22.07 14.72
CA PRO A 9 -15.28 -20.71 15.10
C PRO A 9 -14.49 -20.12 16.27
N ILE A 10 -14.08 -20.98 17.22
CA ILE A 10 -13.27 -20.62 18.39
C ILE A 10 -11.88 -20.12 17.95
N GLN A 11 -11.24 -20.80 16.99
CA GLN A 11 -9.93 -20.39 16.48
C GLN A 11 -9.99 -19.07 15.72
N ILE A 12 -11.11 -18.78 15.04
CA ILE A 12 -11.34 -17.51 14.36
C ILE A 12 -11.50 -16.39 15.39
N TYR A 13 -12.23 -16.64 16.48
CA TYR A 13 -12.40 -15.67 17.55
C TYR A 13 -11.09 -15.35 18.26
N ASP A 14 -10.29 -16.38 18.60
CA ASP A 14 -8.99 -16.20 19.24
C ASP A 14 -8.02 -15.42 18.34
N LEU A 15 -8.08 -15.67 17.03
CA LEU A 15 -7.32 -14.92 16.03
C LEU A 15 -7.77 -13.46 15.96
N GLU A 16 -9.07 -13.20 15.85
CA GLU A 16 -9.63 -11.84 15.81
C GLU A 16 -9.20 -11.04 17.05
N GLN A 17 -9.33 -11.62 18.25
CA GLN A 17 -8.88 -11.00 19.49
C GLN A 17 -7.37 -10.78 19.55
N GLY A 18 -6.57 -11.72 19.04
CA GLY A 18 -5.12 -11.56 18.92
C GLY A 18 -4.73 -10.34 18.07
N VAL A 19 -5.42 -10.13 16.95
CA VAL A 19 -5.22 -8.98 16.06
C VAL A 19 -5.64 -7.68 16.75
N LEU A 20 -6.82 -7.65 17.35
CA LEU A 20 -7.34 -6.48 18.05
C LEU A 20 -6.41 -6.03 19.18
N ASN A 21 -5.96 -6.96 20.02
CA ASN A 21 -5.03 -6.66 21.11
C ASN A 21 -3.67 -6.15 20.61
N ALA A 22 -3.19 -6.66 19.48
CA ALA A 22 -1.93 -6.21 18.90
C ALA A 22 -2.03 -4.78 18.34
N VAL A 23 -3.14 -4.46 17.67
CA VAL A 23 -3.40 -3.11 17.14
C VAL A 23 -3.65 -2.12 18.28
N ASP A 24 -4.39 -2.50 19.32
CA ASP A 24 -4.67 -1.63 20.48
C ASP A 24 -3.38 -1.25 21.23
N ARG A 25 -2.46 -2.21 21.39
CA ARG A 25 -1.15 -1.95 22.02
C ARG A 25 -0.26 -1.02 21.21
N ASN A 26 -0.34 -1.07 19.89
CA ASN A 26 0.43 -0.20 19.00
C ASN A 26 -0.31 0.02 17.66
N PRO A 27 -1.08 1.12 17.55
CA PRO A 27 -1.88 1.42 16.36
C PRO A 27 -1.05 1.62 15.08
N SER A 28 0.24 1.94 15.21
CA SER A 28 1.16 2.14 14.09
C SER A 28 1.75 0.83 13.54
N THR A 29 1.31 -0.33 14.04
CA THR A 29 1.80 -1.63 13.60
C THR A 29 1.31 -1.95 12.19
N SER A 30 2.24 -2.20 11.27
CA SER A 30 1.88 -2.55 9.90
C SER A 30 1.31 -3.97 9.79
N VAL A 31 0.49 -4.21 8.77
CA VAL A 31 -0.08 -5.54 8.45
C VAL A 31 1.02 -6.60 8.30
N CYS A 32 2.18 -6.23 7.74
CA CYS A 32 3.33 -7.13 7.57
C CYS A 32 3.91 -7.61 8.91
N VAL A 33 4.03 -6.70 9.89
CA VAL A 33 4.48 -7.06 11.23
C VAL A 33 3.44 -7.94 11.93
N LEU A 34 2.16 -7.64 11.77
CA LEU A 34 1.07 -8.46 12.32
C LEU A 34 1.04 -9.86 11.71
N THR A 35 1.27 -10.02 10.41
CA THR A 35 1.35 -11.35 9.78
C THR A 35 2.47 -12.20 10.35
N ALA A 36 3.63 -11.59 10.62
CA ALA A 36 4.77 -12.30 11.20
C ALA A 36 4.51 -12.71 12.66
N ALA A 37 3.83 -11.85 13.44
CA ALA A 37 3.56 -12.10 14.85
C ALA A 37 2.43 -13.10 15.11
N ILE A 38 1.37 -13.08 14.28
CA ILE A 38 0.12 -13.82 14.52
C ILE A 38 0.05 -15.10 13.67
N ILE A 39 0.97 -15.30 12.72
CA ILE A 39 1.03 -16.46 11.81
C ILE A 39 -0.33 -16.66 11.10
N ALA A 40 -0.86 -15.57 10.55
CA ALA A 40 -2.11 -15.57 9.81
C ALA A 40 -1.90 -15.00 8.40
N PRO A 41 -2.65 -15.47 7.40
CA PRO A 41 -2.61 -14.89 6.06
C PRO A 41 -2.98 -13.40 6.09
N SER A 42 -2.30 -12.58 5.28
CA SER A 42 -2.58 -11.14 5.17
C SER A 42 -4.05 -10.86 4.83
N SER A 43 -4.68 -11.71 4.01
CA SER A 43 -6.09 -11.60 3.64
C SER A 43 -7.04 -11.74 4.83
N THR A 44 -6.71 -12.61 5.79
CA THR A 44 -7.47 -12.79 7.02
C THR A 44 -7.33 -11.55 7.91
N LEU A 45 -6.11 -11.05 8.10
CA LEU A 45 -5.88 -9.83 8.87
C LEU A 45 -6.60 -8.62 8.29
N TRP A 46 -6.58 -8.46 6.96
CA TRP A 46 -7.31 -7.42 6.25
C TRP A 46 -8.82 -7.50 6.49
N ARG A 47 -9.40 -8.71 6.47
CA ARG A 47 -10.84 -8.90 6.79
C ARG A 47 -11.17 -8.47 8.22
N VAL A 48 -10.35 -8.85 9.19
CA VAL A 48 -10.55 -8.48 10.60
C VAL A 48 -10.44 -6.96 10.78
N GLN A 49 -9.38 -6.34 10.24
CA GLN A 49 -9.20 -4.89 10.32
C GLN A 49 -10.32 -4.12 9.60
N HIS A 50 -10.81 -4.60 8.46
CA HIS A 50 -11.94 -3.98 7.79
C HIS A 50 -13.25 -4.10 8.58
N LYS A 51 -13.55 -5.29 9.11
CA LYS A 51 -14.76 -5.55 9.91
C LYS A 51 -14.82 -4.66 11.14
N GLU A 52 -13.68 -4.44 11.78
CA GLU A 52 -13.55 -3.68 13.03
C GLU A 52 -13.17 -2.20 12.80
N GLY A 53 -13.05 -1.75 11.54
CA GLY A 53 -12.75 -0.36 11.20
C GLY A 53 -11.31 0.09 11.45
N LEU A 54 -10.38 -0.82 11.72
CA LEU A 54 -8.98 -0.58 12.11
C LEU A 54 -7.99 -0.52 10.93
N HIS A 55 -8.47 -0.41 9.70
CA HIS A 55 -7.62 -0.36 8.53
C HIS A 55 -6.90 0.99 8.48
N ALA A 56 -5.57 0.97 8.31
CA ALA A 56 -4.71 2.16 8.35
C ALA A 56 -5.04 3.21 7.24
N PHE A 57 -5.72 2.79 6.17
CA PHE A 57 -6.06 3.65 5.04
C PHE A 57 -7.49 4.14 5.13
N HIS A 58 -7.74 5.19 5.90
CA HIS A 58 -9.01 5.90 5.76
C HIS A 58 -8.99 6.68 4.46
N LEU A 59 -10.09 6.59 3.68
CA LEU A 59 -10.27 7.43 2.50
C LEU A 59 -10.41 8.88 2.98
N GLN A 60 -9.28 9.54 3.12
CA GLN A 60 -9.13 10.91 3.52
C GLN A 60 -9.15 11.78 2.27
N ARG A 61 -9.97 12.84 2.24
CA ARG A 61 -10.03 13.82 1.13
C ARG A 61 -8.83 14.79 1.20
N ASP A 62 -7.69 14.30 1.67
CA ASP A 62 -6.65 15.14 2.27
C ASP A 62 -5.56 15.50 1.26
N GLN A 63 -5.75 15.13 0.00
CA GLN A 63 -5.01 15.76 -1.09
C GLN A 63 -5.58 17.17 -1.31
N VAL A 64 -5.30 18.06 -0.36
CA VAL A 64 -5.69 19.47 -0.41
C VAL A 64 -4.80 20.19 -1.40
N PHE A 65 -5.13 20.07 -2.68
CA PHE A 65 -4.51 20.91 -3.70
C PHE A 65 -4.89 22.36 -3.44
N GLN A 66 -3.89 23.19 -3.24
CA GLN A 66 -4.10 24.63 -3.15
C GLN A 66 -4.27 25.16 -4.57
N VAL A 67 -5.04 26.24 -4.73
CA VAL A 67 -5.27 26.89 -6.04
C VAL A 67 -3.94 27.23 -6.76
N LYS A 68 -2.90 27.55 -5.99
CA LYS A 68 -1.54 27.82 -6.49
C LYS A 68 -0.81 26.62 -7.10
N ASP A 69 -1.23 25.40 -6.78
CA ASP A 69 -0.58 24.17 -7.26
C ASP A 69 -0.99 23.84 -8.69
N TYR A 70 -2.19 24.23 -9.11
CA TYR A 70 -2.69 24.01 -10.46
C TYR A 70 -1.76 24.60 -11.54
N PRO A 71 -1.39 25.89 -11.54
CA PRO A 71 -0.51 26.43 -12.57
C PRO A 71 0.87 25.77 -12.58
N ARG A 72 1.39 25.34 -11.42
CA ARG A 72 2.68 24.64 -11.31
C ARG A 72 2.61 23.25 -11.94
N ARG A 73 1.53 22.51 -11.71
CA ARG A 73 1.27 21.20 -12.31
C ARG A 73 1.14 21.29 -13.83
N VAL A 74 0.40 22.28 -14.33
CA VAL A 74 0.25 22.53 -15.77
C VAL A 74 1.60 22.88 -16.41
N ALA A 75 2.40 23.74 -15.76
CA ALA A 75 3.73 24.08 -16.26
C ALA A 75 4.67 22.87 -16.30
N PHE A 76 4.64 22.03 -15.26
CA PHE A 76 5.41 20.79 -15.22
C PHE A 76 4.98 19.82 -16.34
N ALA A 77 3.68 19.58 -16.51
CA ALA A 77 3.14 18.68 -17.53
C ALA A 77 3.57 19.10 -18.95
N ARG A 78 3.42 20.39 -19.28
CA ARG A 78 3.86 20.94 -20.57
C ARG A 78 5.37 20.79 -20.77
N LYS A 79 6.16 20.97 -19.71
CA LYS A 79 7.62 20.79 -19.78
C LYS A 79 7.99 19.32 -19.97
N SER A 80 7.31 18.39 -19.31
CA SER A 80 7.56 16.95 -19.50
C SER A 80 7.22 16.48 -20.92
N GLU A 81 6.15 17.01 -21.53
CA GLU A 81 5.79 16.69 -22.92
C GLU A 81 6.83 17.19 -23.93
N SER A 82 7.52 18.29 -23.63
CA SER A 82 8.55 18.85 -24.50
C SER A 82 9.88 18.08 -24.52
N VAL A 83 10.07 17.15 -23.59
CA VAL A 83 11.30 16.35 -23.46
C VAL A 83 11.05 14.95 -24.01
N TRP A 84 11.71 14.62 -25.11
CA TRP A 84 11.66 13.29 -25.71
C TRP A 84 12.12 12.22 -24.72
N HIS A 85 11.33 11.15 -24.57
CA HIS A 85 11.56 10.09 -23.59
C HIS A 85 11.71 10.54 -22.12
N PHE A 86 11.07 11.67 -21.72
CA PHE A 86 11.11 12.15 -20.34
C PHE A 86 10.86 11.05 -19.27
N PRO A 87 9.87 10.14 -19.41
CA PRO A 87 9.64 9.10 -18.41
C PRO A 87 10.84 8.16 -18.20
N CYS A 88 11.67 7.94 -19.22
CA CYS A 88 12.84 7.06 -19.11
C CYS A 88 13.95 7.62 -18.20
N PHE A 89 13.89 8.92 -17.89
CA PHE A 89 14.86 9.60 -17.02
C PHE A 89 14.32 9.88 -15.62
N VAL A 90 13.06 9.52 -15.34
CA VAL A 90 12.41 9.77 -14.05
C VAL A 90 12.37 8.49 -13.24
N LEU A 91 13.01 8.50 -12.08
CA LEU A 91 12.83 7.46 -11.07
C LEU A 91 11.70 7.90 -10.13
N PHE A 92 10.58 7.18 -10.15
CA PHE A 92 9.52 7.36 -9.17
C PHE A 92 9.81 6.50 -7.94
N THR A 93 9.92 7.15 -6.79
CA THR A 93 10.03 6.48 -5.50
C THR A 93 9.01 7.08 -4.55
N ASP A 94 8.25 6.25 -3.85
CA ASP A 94 7.49 6.68 -2.67
C ASP A 94 8.23 6.31 -1.38
N GLU A 95 7.81 6.87 -0.26
CA GLU A 95 8.39 6.56 1.05
C GLU A 95 8.22 5.08 1.45
N VAL A 96 7.24 4.39 0.86
CA VAL A 96 6.97 2.96 1.10
C VAL A 96 8.03 2.07 0.44
N SER A 97 8.73 2.59 -0.56
CA SER A 97 9.78 1.88 -1.29
C SER A 97 11.11 1.81 -0.54
N PHE A 98 11.30 2.58 0.54
CA PHE A 98 12.56 2.61 1.30
C PHE A 98 12.49 1.73 2.56
N THR A 99 13.55 0.97 2.83
CA THR A 99 13.80 0.43 4.17
C THR A 99 14.35 1.52 5.09
N ARG A 100 14.37 1.26 6.42
CA ARG A 100 14.90 2.20 7.42
C ARG A 100 16.38 2.55 7.17
N GLU A 101 17.08 1.70 6.43
CA GLU A 101 18.48 1.83 6.02
C GLU A 101 18.64 2.56 4.67
N GLY A 102 17.56 3.05 4.07
CA GLY A 102 17.59 3.79 2.81
C GLY A 102 17.70 2.92 1.56
N VAL A 103 17.48 1.60 1.68
CA VAL A 103 17.53 0.68 0.53
C VAL A 103 16.18 0.65 -0.18
N VAL A 104 16.17 0.90 -1.49
CA VAL A 104 14.97 0.80 -2.32
C VAL A 104 14.61 -0.67 -2.53
N LYS A 105 13.39 -1.06 -2.16
CA LYS A 105 12.84 -2.38 -2.50
C LYS A 105 12.45 -2.40 -3.97
N THR A 106 13.21 -3.14 -4.78
CA THR A 106 13.01 -3.29 -6.23
C THR A 106 11.61 -3.79 -6.61
N ILE A 107 10.90 -4.47 -5.70
CA ILE A 107 9.55 -5.02 -5.93
C ILE A 107 8.49 -3.92 -6.18
N HIS A 108 8.69 -2.70 -5.65
CA HIS A 108 7.81 -1.55 -5.92
C HIS A 108 8.32 -0.64 -7.04
N ALA A 109 9.55 -0.89 -7.53
CA ALA A 109 10.17 -0.17 -8.63
C ALA A 109 9.91 -0.84 -10.00
N GLU A 110 8.96 -1.78 -10.06
CA GLU A 110 8.58 -2.46 -11.29
C GLU A 110 7.81 -1.50 -12.22
N GLN A 111 8.61 -0.80 -13.02
CA GLN A 111 8.37 -0.36 -14.38
C GLN A 111 6.92 -0.01 -14.76
N THR A 112 6.61 1.28 -14.77
CA THR A 112 5.58 1.83 -15.66
C THR A 112 6.10 1.86 -17.09
N SER A 113 6.46 0.70 -17.66
CA SER A 113 6.72 0.54 -19.09
C SER A 113 5.43 0.31 -19.88
N ASP A 114 4.30 0.07 -19.20
CA ASP A 114 3.06 -0.43 -19.85
C ASP A 114 2.00 0.65 -20.17
N VAL A 115 2.42 1.92 -20.32
CA VAL A 115 1.55 2.99 -20.88
C VAL A 115 2.01 3.42 -22.28
N THR A 116 3.01 2.73 -22.85
CA THR A 116 3.56 3.03 -24.18
C THR A 116 3.23 1.94 -25.20
N THR A 117 2.04 1.34 -25.14
CA THR A 117 1.49 0.57 -26.26
C THR A 117 0.36 1.36 -26.90
N LEU A 118 0.61 2.61 -27.28
CA LEU A 118 -0.16 3.42 -28.24
C LEU A 118 0.68 4.67 -28.62
N CYS A 119 1.95 4.45 -28.98
CA CYS A 119 2.66 5.36 -29.88
C CYS A 119 2.83 4.61 -31.20
N CYS A 120 2.29 5.18 -32.27
CA CYS A 120 2.54 4.79 -33.65
C CYS A 120 4.04 4.73 -33.97
#